data_AF-A0A372DL51-F1
#
_entry.id   AF-A0A372DL51-F1
#
_cell.length_a   1.000
_cell.length_b   1.000
_cell.length_c   1.000
_cell.angle_alpha   90.00
_cell.angle_beta   90.00
_cell.angle_gamma   90.00
#
_symmetry.space_group_name_H-M   'P 1'
#
loop_
_entity.id
_entity.type
_entity.pdbx_description
1 polymer ?
#
loop_
_entity_poly.entity_id
_entity_poly.type
_entity_poly.pdbx_seq_one_letter_code
_entity_poly.pdbx_strand_id
1 'polypeptide(L)'
;ELSLAAENAPGSGVVAGPSAAIAAFQAQLESEGMACRALRTSHAFHSAMMQPVVAPFRAELAKRALSAPALPLVSTATGDWLDAAGATSPDYWATHLRQPVRFAAALGRVLDTPARVLLEVGPRASLSALSRQHPGVAQQRIATLATLADAPATEAASLRQALGQLWARGVPIDPARVDRRQLRRRVRLPTYPFERQRFWVDAAPAAASNVIAHPAAAQRAAPGGAREPAPPHLVVTASSPPSAAGAPTDRRARLLAQLRAMLEDVSGLGIADEDLATHFIELGLDSLMLTQVTSQLQKTFAAGITFRQLMGEYASLERLAAALDQRLPDDAPAPAAAPVAAADAAVARGAPARRAIRGAWMDAARPIAAGARLGRDPEGRPAWYLADPARPGKYLKVGT
;
A
#
# COMPACT_ATOMS: atom_id res chain seq x y z
N GLU A 1 -18.76 32.44 -11.78
CA GLU A 1 -18.62 32.84 -10.36
C GLU A 1 -17.85 31.81 -9.53
N LEU A 2 -18.14 30.52 -9.70
CA LEU A 2 -17.40 29.45 -9.05
C LEU A 2 -16.00 29.26 -9.64
N SER A 3 -15.08 28.80 -8.81
CA SER A 3 -13.71 28.41 -9.16
C SER A 3 -13.42 27.04 -8.60
N LEU A 4 -12.64 26.23 -9.33
CA LEU A 4 -12.01 25.05 -8.73
C LEU A 4 -10.95 25.56 -7.74
N ALA A 5 -11.11 25.23 -6.47
CA ALA A 5 -10.19 25.63 -5.40
C ALA A 5 -9.13 24.58 -5.14
N ALA A 6 -9.49 23.29 -5.23
CA ALA A 6 -8.55 22.20 -5.07
C ALA A 6 -8.94 20.96 -5.90
N GLU A 7 -7.94 20.29 -6.43
CA GLU A 7 -8.01 18.97 -7.06
C GLU A 7 -7.24 18.00 -6.14
N ASN A 8 -7.97 17.26 -5.32
CA ASN A 8 -7.38 16.48 -4.23
C ASN A 8 -7.07 15.03 -4.66
N ALA A 9 -7.98 14.40 -5.38
CA ALA A 9 -7.82 13.05 -5.93
C ALA A 9 -8.76 12.88 -7.14
N PRO A 10 -8.60 11.82 -7.95
CA PRO A 10 -9.60 11.48 -8.96
C PRO A 10 -10.99 11.40 -8.34
N GLY A 11 -11.96 12.16 -8.87
CA GLY A 11 -13.32 12.22 -8.32
C GLY A 11 -13.49 13.01 -7.01
N SER A 12 -12.44 13.65 -6.49
CA SER A 12 -12.47 14.43 -5.24
C SER A 12 -11.85 15.82 -5.43
N GLY A 13 -12.67 16.86 -5.26
CA GLY A 13 -12.26 18.25 -5.44
C GLY A 13 -13.03 19.21 -4.54
N VAL A 14 -12.57 20.46 -4.53
CA VAL A 14 -13.20 21.56 -3.79
C VAL A 14 -13.53 22.68 -4.75
N VAL A 15 -14.77 23.15 -4.71
CA VAL A 15 -15.24 24.33 -5.45
C VAL A 15 -15.45 25.48 -4.46
N ALA A 16 -15.06 26.68 -4.86
CA ALA A 16 -15.18 27.88 -4.04
C ALA A 16 -15.76 29.06 -4.84
N GLY A 17 -16.51 29.92 -4.15
CA GLY A 17 -17.14 31.09 -4.74
C GLY A 17 -18.15 31.73 -3.78
N PRO A 18 -18.99 32.64 -4.27
CA PRO A 18 -20.02 33.29 -3.47
C PRO A 18 -20.98 32.28 -2.83
N SER A 19 -21.44 32.57 -1.61
CA SER A 19 -22.28 31.63 -0.83
C SER A 19 -23.55 31.19 -1.57
N ALA A 20 -24.20 32.11 -2.29
CA ALA A 20 -25.40 31.79 -3.07
C ALA A 20 -25.09 30.83 -4.23
N ALA A 21 -23.97 31.03 -4.94
CA ALA A 21 -23.54 30.16 -6.03
C ALA A 21 -23.15 28.77 -5.52
N ILE A 22 -22.47 28.69 -4.36
CA ILE A 22 -22.13 27.42 -3.72
C ILE A 22 -23.39 26.67 -3.26
N ALA A 23 -24.37 27.37 -2.68
CA ALA A 23 -25.63 26.75 -2.26
C ALA A 23 -26.42 26.19 -3.45
N ALA A 24 -26.49 26.93 -4.56
CA ALA A 24 -27.12 26.45 -5.79
C ALA A 24 -26.40 25.22 -6.37
N PHE A 25 -25.06 25.24 -6.39
CA PHE A 25 -24.27 24.12 -6.88
C PHE A 25 -24.38 22.88 -5.97
N GLN A 26 -24.43 23.07 -4.65
CA GLN A 26 -24.68 21.99 -3.69
C GLN A 26 -26.04 21.34 -3.95
N ALA A 27 -27.11 22.13 -4.10
CA ALA A 27 -28.44 21.60 -4.39
C ALA A 27 -28.49 20.81 -5.70
N GLN A 28 -27.76 21.28 -6.72
CA GLN A 28 -27.62 20.55 -7.98
C GLN A 28 -26.93 19.18 -7.78
N LEU A 29 -25.76 19.16 -7.15
CA LEU A 29 -25.02 17.91 -6.87
C LEU A 29 -25.85 16.93 -6.05
N GLU A 30 -26.56 17.41 -5.03
CA GLU A 30 -27.45 16.58 -4.21
C GLU A 30 -28.61 16.00 -5.03
N SER A 31 -29.18 16.76 -5.97
CA SER A 31 -30.23 16.27 -6.88
C SER A 31 -29.74 15.18 -7.84
N GLU A 32 -28.45 15.22 -8.19
CA GLU A 32 -27.77 14.21 -9.00
C GLU A 32 -27.26 13.02 -8.15
N GLY A 33 -27.50 13.03 -6.84
CA GLY A 33 -27.06 11.99 -5.91
C GLY A 33 -25.55 11.99 -5.63
N MET A 34 -24.84 13.06 -6.00
CA MET A 34 -23.42 13.25 -5.72
C MET A 34 -23.24 13.73 -4.29
N ALA A 35 -22.35 13.10 -3.53
CA ALA A 35 -22.09 13.57 -2.17
C ALA A 35 -21.22 14.83 -2.20
N CYS A 36 -21.69 15.84 -1.51
CA CYS A 36 -20.97 17.08 -1.31
C CYS A 36 -21.14 17.56 0.13
N ARG A 37 -20.22 18.41 0.57
CA ARG A 37 -20.24 18.98 1.91
C ARG A 37 -19.71 20.41 1.89
N ALA A 38 -20.51 21.35 2.37
CA ALA A 38 -20.05 22.71 2.58
C ALA A 38 -18.92 22.76 3.63
N LEU A 39 -17.83 23.48 3.31
CA LEU A 39 -16.70 23.64 4.21
C LEU A 39 -16.88 24.87 5.11
N ARG A 40 -16.69 24.70 6.42
CA ARG A 40 -16.73 25.80 7.39
C ARG A 40 -15.41 26.58 7.32
N THR A 41 -15.35 27.55 6.42
CA THR A 41 -14.21 28.43 6.23
C THR A 41 -14.65 29.89 6.27
N SER A 42 -13.74 30.79 6.59
CA SER A 42 -14.05 32.23 6.63
C SER A 42 -14.23 32.84 5.25
N HIS A 43 -13.57 32.29 4.24
CA HIS A 43 -13.44 32.88 2.91
C HIS A 43 -13.34 31.79 1.84
N ALA A 44 -13.75 32.11 0.61
CA ALA A 44 -13.59 31.27 -0.56
C ALA A 44 -12.13 31.35 -1.10
N PHE A 45 -11.20 30.69 -0.41
CA PHE A 45 -9.79 30.59 -0.85
C PHE A 45 -9.66 29.94 -2.23
N HIS A 46 -8.56 30.22 -2.94
CA HIS A 46 -8.29 29.67 -4.28
C HIS A 46 -9.43 29.94 -5.29
N SER A 47 -10.04 31.12 -5.21
CA SER A 47 -11.13 31.54 -6.09
C SER A 47 -10.95 32.97 -6.59
N ALA A 48 -11.78 33.38 -7.55
CA ALA A 48 -11.85 34.76 -8.01
C ALA A 48 -12.08 35.78 -6.86
N MET A 49 -12.67 35.37 -5.74
CA MET A 49 -12.88 36.23 -4.57
C MET A 49 -11.57 36.65 -3.89
N MET A 50 -10.46 35.94 -4.13
CA MET A 50 -9.14 36.31 -3.62
C MET A 50 -8.44 37.40 -4.46
N GLN A 51 -9.00 37.78 -5.62
CA GLN A 51 -8.36 38.79 -6.49
C GLN A 51 -7.98 40.10 -5.79
N PRO A 52 -8.82 40.68 -4.91
CA PRO A 52 -8.49 41.96 -4.27
C PRO A 52 -7.25 41.90 -3.36
N VAL A 53 -6.93 40.73 -2.78
CA VAL A 53 -5.81 40.59 -1.85
C VAL A 53 -4.48 40.28 -2.55
N VAL A 54 -4.49 39.87 -3.83
CA VAL A 54 -3.28 39.47 -4.56
C VAL A 54 -2.24 40.59 -4.60
N ALA A 55 -2.62 41.81 -5.04
CA ALA A 55 -1.68 42.92 -5.17
C ALA A 55 -1.15 43.43 -3.81
N PRO A 56 -2.00 43.65 -2.77
CA PRO A 56 -1.51 43.96 -1.42
C PRO A 56 -0.56 42.89 -0.85
N PHE A 57 -0.89 41.61 -1.01
CA PHE A 57 -0.07 40.53 -0.49
C PHE A 57 1.29 40.43 -1.20
N ARG A 58 1.31 40.59 -2.53
CA ARG A 58 2.54 40.70 -3.32
C ARG A 58 3.44 41.83 -2.81
N ALA A 59 2.86 43.00 -2.52
CA ALA A 59 3.62 44.14 -2.01
C ALA A 59 4.27 43.84 -0.66
N GLU A 60 3.63 43.07 0.22
CA GLU A 60 4.25 42.63 1.48
C GLU A 60 5.35 41.58 1.26
N LEU A 61 5.15 40.64 0.35
CA LEU A 61 6.17 39.64 0.00
C LEU A 61 7.42 40.27 -0.62
N ALA A 62 7.26 41.31 -1.44
CA ALA A 62 8.38 42.03 -2.05
C ALA A 62 9.30 42.71 -1.01
N LYS A 63 8.83 42.92 0.23
CA LYS A 63 9.63 43.45 1.35
C LYS A 63 10.45 42.38 2.07
N ARG A 64 10.41 41.12 1.61
CA ARG A 64 11.08 39.97 2.25
C ARG A 64 12.15 39.42 1.31
N ALA A 65 13.28 39.01 1.89
CA ALA A 65 14.27 38.23 1.16
C ALA A 65 13.75 36.80 0.99
N LEU A 66 13.51 36.38 -0.25
CA LEU A 66 13.13 35.02 -0.60
C LEU A 66 14.37 34.27 -1.12
N SER A 67 14.52 33.01 -0.72
CA SER A 67 15.68 32.17 -1.06
C SER A 67 15.27 30.94 -1.84
N ALA A 68 16.16 30.45 -2.71
CA ALA A 68 15.98 29.19 -3.41
C ALA A 68 15.85 28.03 -2.40
N PRO A 69 15.00 27.03 -2.68
CA PRO A 69 14.77 25.92 -1.75
C PRO A 69 15.99 24.99 -1.72
N ALA A 70 16.44 24.65 -0.50
CA ALA A 70 17.53 23.70 -0.30
C ALA A 70 17.09 22.23 -0.46
N LEU A 71 15.79 21.97 -0.35
CA LEU A 71 15.17 20.67 -0.59
C LEU A 71 14.23 20.78 -1.80
N PRO A 72 14.14 19.75 -2.65
CA PRO A 72 13.18 19.74 -3.76
C PRO A 72 11.76 20.00 -3.25
N LEU A 73 11.07 20.93 -3.89
CA LEU A 73 9.69 21.31 -3.56
C LEU A 73 8.82 21.10 -4.80
N VAL A 74 7.69 20.41 -4.66
CA VAL A 74 6.66 20.36 -5.70
C VAL A 74 5.61 21.43 -5.41
N SER A 75 5.30 22.25 -6.40
CA SER A 75 4.28 23.28 -6.30
C SER A 75 2.90 22.68 -6.51
N THR A 76 1.99 22.94 -5.58
CA THR A 76 0.56 22.63 -5.77
C THR A 76 -0.14 23.63 -6.70
N ALA A 77 0.45 24.78 -7.02
CA ALA A 77 -0.14 25.73 -7.97
C ALA A 77 0.04 25.23 -9.42
N THR A 78 1.21 24.65 -9.71
CA THR A 78 1.60 24.19 -11.05
C THR A 78 1.45 22.68 -11.22
N GLY A 79 1.57 21.91 -10.14
CA GLY A 79 1.60 20.44 -10.18
C GLY A 79 2.98 19.86 -10.52
N ASP A 80 4.04 20.68 -10.55
CA ASP A 80 5.40 20.25 -10.91
C ASP A 80 6.45 20.82 -9.94
N TRP A 81 7.72 20.41 -10.09
CA TRP A 81 8.84 20.92 -9.31
C TRP A 81 8.94 22.44 -9.40
N LEU A 82 9.02 23.09 -8.24
CA LEU A 82 9.22 24.52 -8.14
C LEU A 82 10.71 24.84 -8.31
N ASP A 83 11.03 25.63 -9.32
CA ASP A 83 12.38 26.13 -9.55
C ASP A 83 12.74 27.30 -8.62
N ALA A 84 14.02 27.67 -8.61
CA ALA A 84 14.51 28.78 -7.79
C ALA A 84 13.86 30.12 -8.16
N ALA A 85 13.58 30.35 -9.44
CA ALA A 85 12.96 31.58 -9.93
C ALA A 85 11.53 31.74 -9.40
N GLY A 86 10.72 30.67 -9.48
CA GLY A 86 9.38 30.64 -8.91
C GLY A 86 9.40 30.76 -7.38
N ALA A 87 10.28 30.03 -6.71
CA ALA A 87 10.39 30.07 -5.24
C ALA A 87 10.78 31.45 -4.71
N THR A 88 11.60 32.20 -5.45
CA THR A 88 12.05 33.55 -5.08
C THR A 88 11.18 34.68 -5.64
N SER A 89 10.07 34.35 -6.30
CA SER A 89 9.16 35.31 -6.93
C SER A 89 8.01 35.68 -5.99
N PRO A 90 7.87 36.96 -5.58
CA PRO A 90 6.67 37.44 -4.89
C PRO A 90 5.39 37.25 -5.71
N ASP A 91 5.50 37.35 -7.04
CA ASP A 91 4.38 37.17 -7.98
C ASP A 91 3.83 35.74 -7.96
N TYR A 92 4.71 34.74 -7.88
CA TYR A 92 4.32 33.34 -7.76
C TYR A 92 3.48 33.11 -6.50
N TRP A 93 3.98 33.54 -5.34
CA TRP A 93 3.31 33.32 -4.04
C TRP A 93 1.99 34.10 -3.93
N ALA A 94 1.93 35.32 -4.45
CA ALA A 94 0.70 36.10 -4.47
C ALA A 94 -0.36 35.50 -5.39
N THR A 95 0.05 34.99 -6.55
CA THR A 95 -0.86 34.33 -7.49
C THR A 95 -1.37 32.99 -6.95
N HIS A 96 -0.55 32.26 -6.18
CA HIS A 96 -0.92 30.99 -5.57
C HIS A 96 -2.16 31.08 -4.66
N LEU A 97 -2.38 32.22 -3.98
CA LEU A 97 -3.60 32.45 -3.17
C LEU A 97 -4.91 32.30 -3.95
N ARG A 98 -4.85 32.58 -5.27
CA ARG A 98 -6.01 32.53 -6.17
C ARG A 98 -6.06 31.24 -7.00
N GLN A 99 -4.92 30.66 -7.36
CA GLN A 99 -4.87 29.49 -8.23
C GLN A 99 -5.35 28.22 -7.51
N PRO A 100 -5.94 27.23 -8.22
CA PRO A 100 -6.33 25.96 -7.65
C PRO A 100 -5.13 25.22 -7.04
N VAL A 101 -5.37 24.51 -5.94
CA VAL A 101 -4.43 23.56 -5.34
C VAL A 101 -4.53 22.22 -6.09
N ARG A 102 -3.57 21.95 -6.96
CA ARG A 102 -3.43 20.71 -7.74
C ARG A 102 -2.71 19.62 -6.93
N PHE A 103 -3.28 19.23 -5.79
CA PHE A 103 -2.65 18.28 -4.88
C PHE A 103 -2.45 16.90 -5.53
N ALA A 104 -3.45 16.39 -6.25
CA ALA A 104 -3.35 15.11 -6.95
C ALA A 104 -2.18 15.07 -7.94
N ALA A 105 -2.08 16.10 -8.81
CA ALA A 105 -1.00 16.21 -9.79
C ALA A 105 0.37 16.36 -9.12
N ALA A 106 0.47 17.23 -8.10
CA ALA A 106 1.70 17.41 -7.33
C ALA A 106 2.16 16.12 -6.65
N LEU A 107 1.22 15.37 -6.07
CA LEU A 107 1.51 14.06 -5.49
C LEU A 107 1.98 13.09 -6.55
N GLY A 108 1.30 12.99 -7.70
CA GLY A 108 1.74 12.20 -8.85
C GLY A 108 3.21 12.46 -9.21
N ARG A 109 3.61 13.74 -9.27
CA ARG A 109 4.99 14.14 -9.54
C ARG A 109 5.99 13.63 -8.49
N VAL A 110 5.62 13.64 -7.21
CA VAL A 110 6.44 13.08 -6.13
C VAL A 110 6.59 11.56 -6.27
N LEU A 111 5.53 10.88 -6.70
CA LEU A 111 5.47 9.42 -6.85
C LEU A 111 6.23 8.90 -8.07
N ASP A 112 6.63 9.76 -9.01
CA ASP A 112 7.52 9.38 -10.12
C ASP A 112 8.88 8.86 -9.63
N THR A 113 9.29 9.25 -8.41
CA THR A 113 10.52 8.74 -7.81
C THR A 113 10.20 7.62 -6.80
N PRO A 114 10.73 6.40 -6.99
CA PRO A 114 10.37 5.25 -6.16
C PRO A 114 10.95 5.35 -4.74
N ALA A 115 10.52 4.41 -3.88
CA ALA A 115 10.99 4.21 -2.51
C ALA A 115 10.81 5.46 -1.62
N ARG A 116 9.55 5.90 -1.52
CA ARG A 116 9.15 7.05 -0.69
C ARG A 116 8.31 6.59 0.50
N VAL A 117 8.40 7.34 1.58
CA VAL A 117 7.39 7.39 2.64
C VAL A 117 6.83 8.80 2.64
N LEU A 118 5.51 8.93 2.63
CA LEU A 118 4.82 10.20 2.72
C LEU A 118 4.55 10.49 4.19
N LEU A 119 5.12 11.59 4.69
CA LEU A 119 4.91 12.06 6.06
C LEU A 119 4.18 13.40 6.04
N GLU A 120 2.95 13.42 6.52
CA GLU A 120 2.19 14.64 6.74
C GLU A 120 2.66 15.31 8.04
N VAL A 121 3.20 16.52 7.90
CA VAL A 121 3.60 17.38 9.02
C VAL A 121 2.47 18.38 9.28
N GLY A 122 1.65 18.09 10.28
CA GLY A 122 0.49 18.91 10.62
C GLY A 122 -0.28 18.36 11.81
N PRO A 123 -1.32 19.09 12.27
CA PRO A 123 -2.11 18.72 13.44
C PRO A 123 -3.09 17.56 13.19
N ARG A 124 -3.27 17.15 11.93
CA ARG A 124 -4.23 16.12 11.51
C ARG A 124 -3.59 15.16 10.50
N ALA A 125 -4.42 14.24 10.00
CA ALA A 125 -4.05 13.23 9.00
C ALA A 125 -4.80 13.43 7.66
N SER A 126 -5.15 14.68 7.31
CA SER A 126 -6.00 14.99 6.16
C SER A 126 -5.28 14.73 4.84
N LEU A 127 -4.03 15.21 4.69
CA LEU A 127 -3.25 14.95 3.48
C LEU A 127 -2.86 13.48 3.36
N SER A 128 -2.68 12.79 4.48
CA SER A 128 -2.43 11.35 4.52
C SER A 128 -3.63 10.58 3.97
N ALA A 129 -4.85 10.96 4.37
CA ALA A 129 -6.07 10.37 3.83
C ALA A 129 -6.22 10.64 2.33
N LEU A 130 -6.05 11.90 1.89
CA LEU A 130 -6.09 12.25 0.47
C LEU A 130 -5.00 11.56 -0.34
N SER A 131 -3.80 11.38 0.22
CA SER A 131 -2.69 10.70 -0.46
C SER A 131 -3.03 9.24 -0.73
N ARG A 132 -3.70 8.56 0.21
CA ARG A 132 -4.15 7.17 0.01
C ARG A 132 -5.19 7.04 -1.10
N GLN A 133 -5.93 8.11 -1.39
CA GLN A 133 -6.87 8.15 -2.52
C GLN A 133 -6.17 8.29 -3.88
N HIS A 134 -4.85 8.51 -3.92
CA HIS A 134 -4.13 8.61 -5.18
C HIS A 134 -3.74 7.21 -5.69
N PRO A 135 -4.10 6.81 -6.93
CA PRO A 135 -3.84 5.45 -7.44
C PRO A 135 -2.38 5.02 -7.37
N GLY A 136 -1.46 5.95 -7.65
CA GLY A 136 -0.02 5.69 -7.58
C GLY A 136 0.48 5.31 -6.17
N VAL A 137 -0.18 5.73 -5.10
CA VAL A 137 0.20 5.37 -3.72
C VAL A 137 -0.12 3.90 -3.45
N ALA A 138 -1.32 3.44 -3.84
CA ALA A 138 -1.72 2.04 -3.70
C ALA A 138 -0.87 1.12 -4.59
N GLN A 139 -0.69 1.47 -5.87
CA GLN A 139 0.09 0.70 -6.84
C GLN A 139 1.54 0.49 -6.40
N GLN A 140 2.16 1.51 -5.79
CA GLN A 140 3.54 1.44 -5.30
C GLN A 140 3.64 1.03 -3.82
N ARG A 141 2.50 0.79 -3.15
CA ARG A 141 2.41 0.46 -1.71
C ARG A 141 3.15 1.46 -0.82
N ILE A 142 3.00 2.75 -1.15
CA ILE A 142 3.69 3.83 -0.46
C ILE A 142 3.02 4.10 0.89
N ALA A 143 3.82 4.12 1.95
CA ALA A 143 3.32 4.40 3.28
C ALA A 143 2.98 5.89 3.45
N THR A 144 1.78 6.17 3.93
CA THR A 144 1.30 7.52 4.29
C THR A 144 1.15 7.63 5.80
N LEU A 145 1.93 8.50 6.45
CA LEU A 145 2.00 8.64 7.90
C LEU A 145 1.67 10.09 8.28
N ALA A 146 0.94 10.29 9.37
CA ALA A 146 0.73 11.61 9.96
C ALA A 146 1.61 11.79 11.20
N THR A 147 2.15 13.00 11.41
CA THR A 147 2.97 13.27 12.60
C THR A 147 2.15 13.40 13.88
N LEU A 148 0.93 13.93 13.78
CA LEU A 148 0.05 14.22 14.92
C LEU A 148 -1.37 13.70 14.67
N ALA A 149 -2.14 13.62 15.74
CA ALA A 149 -3.56 13.35 15.72
C ALA A 149 -4.35 14.60 16.13
N ASP A 150 -5.65 14.61 15.84
CA ASP A 150 -6.57 15.73 16.13
C ASP A 150 -6.97 15.78 17.63
N ALA A 151 -6.01 15.58 18.53
CA ALA A 151 -6.22 15.60 19.98
C ALA A 151 -4.91 15.95 20.74
N PRO A 152 -4.85 17.10 21.44
CA PRO A 152 -3.66 17.54 22.18
C PRO A 152 -3.13 16.50 23.18
N ALA A 153 -4.04 15.77 23.84
CA ALA A 153 -3.69 14.75 24.83
C ALA A 153 -2.89 13.57 24.26
N THR A 154 -2.96 13.32 22.95
CA THR A 154 -2.32 12.18 22.28
C THR A 154 -1.21 12.58 21.33
N GLU A 155 -0.87 13.87 21.20
CA GLU A 155 0.16 14.35 20.27
C GLU A 155 1.52 13.67 20.49
N ALA A 156 1.97 13.61 21.75
CA ALA A 156 3.25 12.97 22.09
C ALA A 156 3.26 11.45 21.82
N ALA A 157 2.11 10.79 21.92
CA ALA A 157 1.98 9.38 21.56
C ALA A 157 1.98 9.20 20.04
N SER A 158 1.23 10.04 19.32
CA SER A 158 1.12 10.05 17.86
C SER A 158 2.47 10.29 17.19
N LEU A 159 3.25 11.26 17.69
CA LEU A 159 4.58 11.53 17.18
C LEU A 159 5.54 10.34 17.39
N ARG A 160 5.49 9.70 18.56
CA ARG A 160 6.31 8.50 18.83
C ARG A 160 5.88 7.32 17.96
N GLN A 161 4.59 7.17 17.69
CA GLN A 161 4.06 6.16 16.78
C GLN A 161 4.54 6.42 15.34
N ALA A 162 4.45 7.66 14.85
CA ALA A 162 4.94 8.03 13.53
C ALA A 162 6.45 7.75 13.39
N LEU A 163 7.26 8.11 14.40
CA LEU A 163 8.69 7.78 14.45
C LEU A 163 8.95 6.26 14.41
N GLY A 164 8.20 5.48 15.19
CA GLY A 164 8.30 4.02 15.18
C GLY A 164 7.93 3.42 13.82
N GLN A 165 6.89 3.95 13.17
CA GLN A 165 6.45 3.52 11.84
C GLN A 165 7.43 3.89 10.73
N LEU A 166 8.11 5.04 10.84
CA LEU A 166 9.22 5.42 9.96
C LEU A 166 10.41 4.48 10.15
N TRP A 167 10.82 4.26 11.41
CA TRP A 167 11.93 3.36 11.75
C TRP A 167 11.69 1.92 11.27
N ALA A 168 10.47 1.39 11.47
CA ALA A 168 10.08 0.06 10.99
C ALA A 168 10.12 -0.08 9.46
N ARG A 169 10.09 1.04 8.73
CA ARG A 169 10.21 1.10 7.27
C ARG A 169 11.63 1.37 6.79
N GLY A 170 12.62 1.32 7.69
CA GLY A 170 14.03 1.50 7.37
C GLY A 170 14.48 2.96 7.27
N VAL A 171 13.64 3.93 7.65
CA VAL A 171 14.07 5.33 7.74
C VAL A 171 15.07 5.45 8.89
N PRO A 172 16.29 5.97 8.67
CA PRO A 172 17.28 6.10 9.73
C PRO A 172 16.82 7.14 10.74
N ILE A 173 16.61 6.69 11.98
CA ILE A 173 16.27 7.55 13.12
C ILE A 173 17.46 7.58 14.07
N ASP A 174 17.93 8.77 14.41
CA ASP A 174 18.93 8.99 15.46
C ASP A 174 18.24 8.97 16.83
N PRO A 175 18.44 7.92 17.66
CA PRO A 175 17.78 7.81 18.96
C PRO A 175 18.20 8.95 19.91
N ALA A 176 19.38 9.54 19.72
CA ALA A 176 19.86 10.63 20.57
C ALA A 176 19.07 11.93 20.36
N ARG A 177 18.43 12.12 19.20
CA ARG A 177 17.54 13.26 18.90
C ARG A 177 16.13 13.08 19.45
N VAL A 178 15.69 11.83 19.62
CA VAL A 178 14.36 11.47 20.11
C VAL A 178 14.32 11.47 21.64
N ASP A 179 15.31 10.86 22.29
CA ASP A 179 15.39 10.83 23.75
C ASP A 179 16.25 11.99 24.27
N ARG A 180 15.63 13.09 24.69
CA ARG A 180 16.36 14.28 25.18
C ARG A 180 16.69 14.25 26.68
N ARG A 181 16.50 13.12 27.36
CA ARG A 181 16.83 13.01 28.80
C ARG A 181 18.34 13.23 29.02
N GLN A 182 18.67 14.02 30.04
CA GLN A 182 20.05 14.32 30.44
C GLN A 182 20.75 13.11 31.06
N LEU A 183 20.04 12.39 31.94
CA LEU A 183 20.52 11.18 32.58
C LEU A 183 20.00 9.96 31.82
N ARG A 184 20.91 9.27 31.14
CA ARG A 184 20.63 8.02 30.42
C ARG A 184 21.41 6.89 31.08
N ARG A 185 20.74 5.77 31.37
CA ARG A 185 21.38 4.58 31.94
C ARG A 185 21.21 3.41 30.97
N ARG A 186 22.30 2.70 30.69
CA ARG A 186 22.24 1.43 29.94
C ARG A 186 21.67 0.37 30.87
N VAL A 187 20.61 -0.30 30.42
CA VAL A 187 19.98 -1.43 31.13
C VAL A 187 20.23 -2.72 30.36
N ARG A 188 20.30 -3.87 31.05
CA ARG A 188 20.37 -5.17 30.39
C ARG A 188 18.99 -5.53 29.87
N LEU A 189 18.88 -5.78 28.56
CA LEU A 189 17.69 -6.29 27.89
C LEU A 189 17.93 -7.75 27.45
N PRO A 190 16.88 -8.53 27.12
CA PRO A 190 17.04 -9.83 26.49
C PRO A 190 18.02 -9.77 25.31
N THR A 191 18.87 -10.79 25.18
CA THR A 191 19.80 -10.89 24.06
C THR A 191 19.06 -11.26 22.78
N TYR A 192 19.74 -11.13 21.63
CA TYR A 192 19.16 -11.44 20.33
C TYR A 192 18.62 -12.89 20.31
N PRO A 193 17.31 -13.09 20.06
CA PRO A 193 16.72 -14.41 20.02
C PRO A 193 17.06 -15.06 18.66
N PHE A 194 18.22 -15.69 18.56
CA PHE A 194 18.61 -16.41 17.35
C PHE A 194 17.52 -17.43 16.94
N GLU A 195 17.10 -17.37 15.68
CA GLU A 195 16.27 -18.39 15.04
C GLU A 195 17.14 -19.63 14.78
N ARG A 196 17.25 -20.47 15.81
CA ARG A 196 18.18 -21.60 15.84
C ARG A 196 17.75 -22.67 14.86
N GLN A 197 18.66 -23.03 13.97
CA GLN A 197 18.55 -24.21 13.12
C GLN A 197 19.73 -25.12 13.38
N ARG A 198 19.51 -26.44 13.33
CA ARG A 198 20.56 -27.43 13.48
C ARG A 198 21.30 -27.55 12.15
N PHE A 199 22.52 -27.03 12.10
CA PHE A 199 23.45 -27.26 11.01
C PHE A 199 24.46 -28.32 11.46
N TRP A 200 24.22 -29.58 11.10
CA TRP A 200 25.07 -30.71 11.45
C TRP A 200 25.42 -31.49 10.18
N VAL A 201 26.65 -31.96 10.07
CA VAL A 201 27.04 -32.94 9.05
C VAL A 201 26.94 -34.30 9.72
N ASP A 202 25.94 -35.09 9.34
CA ASP A 202 25.83 -36.45 9.82
C ASP A 202 27.01 -37.27 9.26
N ALA A 203 27.65 -38.05 10.14
CA ALA A 203 28.67 -38.99 9.69
C ALA A 203 28.03 -39.94 8.68
N ALA A 204 28.69 -40.14 7.53
CA ALA A 204 28.27 -41.18 6.62
C ALA A 204 28.24 -42.50 7.41
N PRO A 205 27.16 -43.30 7.33
CA PRO A 205 27.16 -44.62 7.94
C PRO A 205 28.42 -45.32 7.46
N ALA A 206 29.22 -45.82 8.40
CA ALA A 206 30.41 -46.57 8.06
C ALA A 206 29.96 -47.66 7.09
N ALA A 207 30.32 -47.54 5.81
CA ALA A 207 30.29 -48.67 4.90
C ALA A 207 31.12 -49.71 5.63
N ALA A 208 30.47 -50.80 6.05
CA ALA A 208 31.02 -51.80 6.95
C ALA A 208 32.50 -51.91 6.65
N SER A 209 33.33 -51.40 7.57
CA SER A 209 34.75 -51.65 7.46
C SER A 209 34.83 -53.15 7.26
N ASN A 210 35.60 -53.59 6.27
CA ASN A 210 36.08 -54.96 6.24
C ASN A 210 36.96 -55.11 7.49
N VAL A 211 36.32 -55.20 8.66
CA VAL A 211 36.92 -55.67 9.89
C VAL A 211 37.21 -57.12 9.55
N ILE A 212 38.45 -57.39 9.17
CA ILE A 212 38.96 -58.75 9.18
C ILE A 212 38.78 -59.21 10.62
N ALA A 213 37.79 -60.08 10.84
CA ALA A 213 37.52 -60.64 12.15
C ALA A 213 38.79 -61.35 12.63
N HIS A 214 39.34 -60.92 13.76
CA HIS A 214 40.43 -61.65 14.40
C HIS A 214 39.90 -63.04 14.80
N PRO A 215 40.62 -64.16 14.59
CA PRO A 215 40.05 -65.52 14.65
C PRO A 215 39.61 -66.02 16.04
N ALA A 216 39.57 -65.15 17.06
CA ALA A 216 39.41 -65.55 18.47
C ALA A 216 37.97 -65.39 19.02
N ALA A 217 36.98 -65.11 18.18
CA ALA A 217 35.58 -65.04 18.61
C ALA A 217 34.69 -66.00 17.82
N ALA A 218 35.14 -67.24 17.67
CA ALA A 218 34.25 -68.36 17.40
C ALA A 218 33.80 -68.95 18.74
N GLN A 219 32.48 -69.17 18.85
CA GLN A 219 31.78 -70.01 19.83
C GLN A 219 31.36 -69.33 21.14
N ARG A 220 30.16 -68.75 21.12
CA ARG A 220 29.08 -69.22 22.00
C ARG A 220 27.79 -69.37 21.19
N ALA A 221 27.35 -70.61 21.06
CA ALA A 221 26.01 -70.95 20.62
C ALA A 221 25.04 -70.84 21.80
N ALA A 222 23.85 -70.33 21.54
CA ALA A 222 22.64 -70.55 22.35
C ALA A 222 21.41 -70.33 21.43
N PRO A 223 20.26 -70.98 21.71
CA PRO A 223 19.47 -71.67 20.70
C PRO A 223 18.11 -71.04 20.39
N GLY A 224 17.56 -71.40 19.22
CA GLY A 224 16.20 -71.92 19.10
C GLY A 224 15.01 -70.96 18.92
N GLY A 225 14.45 -70.97 17.70
CA GLY A 225 13.03 -70.72 17.40
C GLY A 225 12.61 -69.25 17.31
N ALA A 226 11.83 -68.77 16.35
CA ALA A 226 10.96 -69.42 15.38
C ALA A 226 10.89 -68.59 14.08
N ARG A 227 10.50 -69.27 13.00
CA ARG A 227 10.51 -68.82 11.61
C ARG A 227 9.09 -68.52 11.11
N GLU A 228 8.96 -67.36 10.46
CA GLU A 228 7.99 -66.94 9.41
C GLU A 228 6.47 -66.91 9.72
N PRO A 229 5.63 -66.20 8.91
CA PRO A 229 5.90 -65.54 7.62
C PRO A 229 5.34 -64.09 7.47
N ALA A 230 5.70 -63.45 6.35
CA ALA A 230 4.90 -62.43 5.66
C ALA A 230 4.51 -62.99 4.26
N PRO A 231 3.62 -62.39 3.44
CA PRO A 231 2.50 -61.45 3.64
C PRO A 231 1.19 -62.02 3.01
N PRO A 232 0.14 -61.21 2.73
CA PRO A 232 0.01 -60.82 1.33
C PRO A 232 -0.47 -59.37 1.10
N HIS A 233 -0.19 -58.92 -0.12
CA HIS A 233 -0.61 -57.67 -0.73
C HIS A 233 -2.13 -57.52 -0.80
N LEU A 234 -2.64 -56.33 -0.47
CA LEU A 234 -3.98 -55.88 -0.91
C LEU A 234 -3.88 -54.48 -1.51
N VAL A 235 -3.87 -54.50 -2.84
CA VAL A 235 -4.55 -53.62 -3.78
C VAL A 235 -4.89 -52.20 -3.30
N VAL A 236 -4.20 -51.23 -3.92
CA VAL A 236 -4.67 -49.86 -4.06
C VAL A 236 -5.93 -49.87 -4.93
N THR A 237 -7.09 -49.68 -4.34
CA THR A 237 -8.28 -49.20 -5.06
C THR A 237 -8.51 -47.75 -4.70
N ALA A 238 -8.22 -46.86 -5.65
CA ALA A 238 -8.83 -45.54 -5.71
C ALA A 238 -10.35 -45.69 -5.86
N SER A 239 -11.12 -44.90 -5.11
CA SER A 239 -12.38 -44.25 -5.53
C SER A 239 -13.19 -43.82 -4.31
N SER A 240 -13.16 -42.52 -3.97
CA SER A 240 -14.33 -41.64 -4.11
C SER A 240 -14.22 -40.42 -3.18
N PRO A 241 -14.78 -39.26 -3.60
CA PRO A 241 -14.48 -37.94 -3.04
C PRO A 241 -15.33 -37.62 -1.79
N PRO A 242 -14.99 -36.54 -1.06
CA PRO A 242 -15.78 -36.09 0.07
C PRO A 242 -17.18 -35.64 -0.37
N SER A 243 -18.16 -36.05 0.44
CA SER A 243 -19.55 -35.60 0.40
C SER A 243 -19.62 -34.08 0.38
N ALA A 244 -20.50 -33.59 -0.49
CA ALA A 244 -20.83 -32.20 -0.72
C ALA A 244 -21.18 -31.44 0.58
N ALA A 245 -20.48 -30.33 0.79
CA ALA A 245 -20.94 -29.19 1.56
C ALA A 245 -20.57 -27.91 0.78
N GLY A 246 -21.13 -27.78 -0.42
CA GLY A 246 -21.01 -26.57 -1.25
C GLY A 246 -22.30 -25.75 -1.11
N ALA A 247 -22.29 -24.72 -0.28
CA ALA A 247 -23.31 -23.65 -0.29
C ALA A 247 -22.96 -22.38 0.53
N PRO A 248 -22.15 -22.36 1.61
CA PRO A 248 -21.93 -21.11 2.35
C PRO A 248 -20.86 -20.18 1.73
N THR A 249 -19.88 -20.73 1.03
CA THR A 249 -18.71 -19.97 0.52
C THR A 249 -19.00 -19.14 -0.73
N ASP A 250 -19.94 -19.57 -1.57
CA ASP A 250 -20.26 -18.85 -2.81
C ASP A 250 -20.99 -17.53 -2.54
N ARG A 251 -21.90 -17.52 -1.55
CA ARG A 251 -22.64 -16.30 -1.18
C ARG A 251 -21.71 -15.23 -0.62
N ARG A 252 -20.86 -15.58 0.35
CA ARG A 252 -19.88 -14.65 0.91
C ARG A 252 -18.90 -14.14 -0.15
N ALA A 253 -18.44 -14.99 -1.06
CA ALA A 253 -17.57 -14.60 -2.17
C ALA A 253 -18.28 -13.61 -3.11
N ARG A 254 -19.56 -13.86 -3.45
CA ARG A 254 -20.39 -12.94 -4.25
C ARG A 254 -20.59 -11.59 -3.54
N LEU A 255 -20.90 -11.60 -2.25
CA LEU A 255 -21.03 -10.37 -1.45
C LEU A 255 -19.71 -9.59 -1.40
N LEU A 256 -18.58 -10.27 -1.20
CA LEU A 256 -17.26 -9.62 -1.24
C LEU A 256 -16.98 -8.98 -2.60
N ALA A 257 -17.27 -9.67 -3.71
CA ALA A 257 -17.09 -9.12 -5.05
C ALA A 257 -17.99 -7.90 -5.31
N GLN A 258 -19.26 -7.96 -4.89
CA GLN A 258 -20.20 -6.84 -5.02
C GLN A 258 -19.80 -5.64 -4.16
N LEU A 259 -19.41 -5.87 -2.90
CA LEU A 259 -18.94 -4.81 -2.01
C LEU A 259 -17.65 -4.19 -2.52
N ARG A 260 -16.72 -5.00 -3.05
CA ARG A 260 -15.50 -4.51 -3.67
C ARG A 260 -15.80 -3.61 -4.85
N ALA A 261 -16.64 -4.06 -5.79
CA ALA A 261 -17.04 -3.26 -6.95
C ALA A 261 -17.74 -1.96 -6.54
N MET A 262 -18.61 -2.01 -5.51
CA MET A 262 -19.27 -0.83 -4.96
C MET A 262 -18.28 0.16 -4.35
N LEU A 263 -17.30 -0.31 -3.58
CA LEU A 263 -16.27 0.55 -3.00
C LEU A 263 -15.35 1.12 -4.07
N GLU A 264 -14.98 0.33 -5.08
CA GLU A 264 -14.18 0.76 -6.24
C GLU A 264 -14.92 1.86 -7.04
N ASP A 265 -16.23 1.72 -7.24
CA ASP A 265 -17.07 2.72 -7.92
C ASP A 265 -17.18 4.03 -7.13
N VAL A 266 -17.39 3.95 -5.81
CA VAL A 266 -17.52 5.14 -4.96
C VAL A 266 -16.19 5.85 -4.71
N SER A 267 -15.11 5.09 -4.48
CA SER A 267 -13.81 5.66 -4.08
C SER A 267 -12.83 5.86 -5.23
N GLY A 268 -13.04 5.19 -6.37
CA GLY A 268 -12.07 5.13 -7.48
C GLY A 268 -10.80 4.33 -7.15
N LEU A 269 -10.73 3.66 -5.99
CA LEU A 269 -9.56 2.93 -5.51
C LEU A 269 -9.70 1.44 -5.80
N GLY A 270 -8.75 0.87 -6.55
CA GLY A 270 -8.65 -0.58 -6.71
C GLY A 270 -8.26 -1.25 -5.40
N ILE A 271 -9.08 -2.20 -4.93
CA ILE A 271 -8.84 -2.91 -3.66
C ILE A 271 -8.26 -4.29 -3.97
N ALA A 272 -7.06 -4.60 -3.50
CA ALA A 272 -6.47 -5.92 -3.70
C ALA A 272 -7.03 -6.97 -2.72
N ASP A 273 -6.90 -8.26 -3.04
CA ASP A 273 -7.40 -9.35 -2.18
C ASP A 273 -6.72 -9.39 -0.79
N GLU A 274 -5.50 -8.87 -0.69
CA GLU A 274 -4.75 -8.74 0.56
C GLU A 274 -5.25 -7.59 1.46
N ASP A 275 -6.04 -6.66 0.91
CA ASP A 275 -6.56 -5.48 1.60
C ASP A 275 -7.97 -5.70 2.17
N LEU A 276 -8.56 -6.87 1.98
CA LEU A 276 -9.94 -7.16 2.40
C LEU A 276 -10.15 -7.09 3.93
N ALA A 277 -9.08 -7.34 4.69
CA ALA A 277 -9.05 -7.22 6.15
C ALA A 277 -8.62 -5.83 6.65
N THR A 278 -8.10 -4.97 5.77
CA THR A 278 -7.59 -3.63 6.11
C THR A 278 -8.73 -2.69 6.50
N HIS A 279 -8.47 -1.82 7.46
CA HIS A 279 -9.46 -0.86 7.93
C HIS A 279 -9.75 0.20 6.83
N PHE A 280 -11.00 0.59 6.59
CA PHE A 280 -11.36 1.49 5.48
C PHE A 280 -10.58 2.82 5.44
N ILE A 281 -10.34 3.44 6.60
CA ILE A 281 -9.52 4.66 6.73
C ILE A 281 -8.06 4.44 6.27
N GLU A 282 -7.51 3.25 6.51
CA GLU A 282 -6.16 2.86 6.06
C GLU A 282 -6.13 2.54 4.57
N LEU A 283 -7.27 2.22 3.97
CA LEU A 283 -7.45 2.15 2.51
C LEU A 283 -7.66 3.52 1.86
N GLY A 284 -7.87 4.57 2.66
CA GLY A 284 -8.04 5.94 2.16
C GLY A 284 -9.49 6.41 2.02
N LEU A 285 -10.47 5.58 2.41
CA LEU A 285 -11.87 6.01 2.45
C LEU A 285 -12.04 7.06 3.55
N ASP A 286 -12.62 8.20 3.21
CA ASP A 286 -12.95 9.26 4.15
C ASP A 286 -14.40 9.18 4.62
N SER A 287 -14.81 10.08 5.52
CA SER A 287 -16.16 10.09 6.07
C SER A 287 -17.25 10.36 5.02
N LEU A 288 -16.95 11.12 3.96
CA LEU A 288 -17.90 11.41 2.88
C LEU A 288 -18.10 10.17 2.01
N MET A 289 -17.00 9.52 1.61
CA MET A 289 -17.02 8.25 0.88
C MET A 289 -17.75 7.17 1.68
N LEU A 290 -17.47 7.05 2.98
CA LEU A 290 -18.18 6.10 3.84
C LEU A 290 -19.69 6.41 3.95
N THR A 291 -20.07 7.69 3.88
CA THR A 291 -21.49 8.08 3.84
C THR A 291 -22.13 7.66 2.51
N GLN A 292 -21.43 7.82 1.38
CA GLN A 292 -21.89 7.31 0.08
C GLN A 292 -22.03 5.78 0.09
N VAL A 293 -21.04 5.08 0.67
CA VAL A 293 -21.11 3.62 0.85
C VAL A 293 -22.33 3.24 1.68
N THR A 294 -22.63 3.93 2.80
CA THR A 294 -23.86 3.64 3.55
C THR A 294 -25.14 3.85 2.74
N SER A 295 -25.20 4.92 1.93
CA SER A 295 -26.36 5.17 1.06
C SER A 295 -26.52 4.07 0.01
N GLN A 296 -25.42 3.63 -0.59
CA GLN A 296 -25.43 2.59 -1.61
C GLN A 296 -25.74 1.20 -1.01
N LEU A 297 -25.21 0.88 0.17
CA LEU A 297 -25.58 -0.33 0.91
C LEU A 297 -27.07 -0.38 1.23
N GLN A 298 -27.66 0.75 1.64
CA GLN A 298 -29.10 0.84 1.89
C GLN A 298 -29.91 0.65 0.61
N LYS A 299 -29.46 1.21 -0.53
CA LYS A 299 -30.14 1.04 -1.83
C LYS A 299 -30.04 -0.40 -2.37
N THR A 300 -28.87 -1.02 -2.28
CA THR A 300 -28.61 -2.33 -2.89
C THR A 300 -29.05 -3.49 -2.02
N PHE A 301 -28.83 -3.42 -0.70
CA PHE A 301 -29.04 -4.55 0.21
C PHE A 301 -30.17 -4.30 1.22
N ALA A 302 -30.79 -3.12 1.23
CA ALA A 302 -31.71 -2.68 2.29
C ALA A 302 -31.12 -2.84 3.71
N ALA A 303 -29.78 -2.85 3.80
CA ALA A 303 -29.07 -3.07 5.03
C ALA A 303 -28.91 -1.72 5.73
N GLY A 304 -29.64 -1.52 6.84
CA GLY A 304 -29.57 -0.32 7.69
C GLY A 304 -28.24 -0.21 8.44
N ILE A 305 -27.13 -0.20 7.71
CA ILE A 305 -25.78 -0.08 8.24
C ILE A 305 -25.46 1.40 8.38
N THR A 306 -25.19 1.81 9.62
CA THR A 306 -24.86 3.18 9.95
C THR A 306 -23.38 3.47 9.78
N PHE A 307 -23.03 4.75 9.61
CA PHE A 307 -21.64 5.20 9.58
C PHE A 307 -20.83 4.73 10.81
N ARG A 308 -21.43 4.78 12.01
CA ARG A 308 -20.77 4.32 13.25
C ARG A 308 -20.38 2.84 13.17
N GLN A 309 -21.22 2.01 12.56
CA GLN A 309 -20.93 0.58 12.38
C GLN A 309 -19.81 0.34 11.38
N LEU A 310 -19.77 1.08 10.25
CA LEU A 310 -18.64 1.02 9.31
C LEU A 310 -17.32 1.51 9.91
N MET A 311 -17.34 2.37 10.92
CA MET A 311 -16.13 2.82 11.62
C MET A 311 -15.70 1.89 12.77
N GLY A 312 -16.53 0.91 13.13
CA GLY A 312 -16.32 0.04 14.29
C GLY A 312 -16.42 -1.43 13.92
N GLU A 313 -17.61 -1.99 14.10
CA GLU A 313 -17.87 -3.43 13.96
C GLU A 313 -17.58 -3.96 12.55
N TYR A 314 -17.86 -3.15 11.52
CA TYR A 314 -17.76 -3.52 10.10
C TYR A 314 -16.65 -2.78 9.37
N ALA A 315 -15.56 -2.45 10.06
CA ALA A 315 -14.53 -1.55 9.54
C ALA A 315 -13.63 -2.08 8.40
N SER A 316 -13.93 -3.27 7.86
CA SER A 316 -13.25 -3.84 6.71
C SER A 316 -14.24 -4.61 5.83
N LEU A 317 -13.85 -4.86 4.57
CA LEU A 317 -14.66 -5.60 3.59
C LEU A 317 -15.04 -7.00 4.10
N GLU A 318 -14.09 -7.73 4.71
CA GLU A 318 -14.37 -9.05 5.27
C GLU A 318 -15.41 -9.01 6.41
N ARG A 319 -15.32 -8.02 7.30
CA ARG A 319 -16.24 -7.89 8.43
C ARG A 319 -17.62 -7.45 7.97
N LEU A 320 -17.67 -6.54 6.99
CA LEU A 320 -18.92 -6.08 6.38
C LEU A 320 -19.62 -7.21 5.62
N ALA A 321 -18.89 -7.96 4.79
CA ALA A 321 -19.43 -9.11 4.07
C ALA A 321 -19.95 -10.19 5.03
N ALA A 322 -19.21 -10.49 6.10
CA ALA A 322 -19.65 -11.42 7.14
C ALA A 322 -20.97 -10.98 7.81
N ALA A 323 -21.10 -9.68 8.09
CA ALA A 323 -22.29 -9.14 8.72
C ALA A 323 -23.52 -9.13 7.79
N LEU A 324 -23.31 -8.85 6.50
CA LEU A 324 -24.36 -8.90 5.49
C LEU A 324 -24.84 -10.33 5.22
N ASP A 325 -23.91 -11.28 5.13
CA ASP A 325 -24.21 -12.71 4.95
C ASP A 325 -25.13 -13.24 6.06
N GLN A 326 -24.92 -12.78 7.30
CA GLN A 326 -25.76 -13.15 8.45
C GLN A 326 -27.13 -12.43 8.50
N ARG A 327 -27.27 -11.26 7.86
CA ARG A 327 -28.48 -10.41 7.96
C ARG A 327 -29.44 -10.59 6.79
N LEU A 328 -28.94 -10.92 5.61
CA LEU A 328 -29.74 -11.10 4.42
C LEU A 328 -30.37 -12.52 4.43
N PRO A 329 -31.64 -12.70 4.01
CA PRO A 329 -32.21 -14.03 3.82
C PRO A 329 -31.46 -14.82 2.74
N ASP A 330 -31.47 -16.15 2.83
CA ASP A 330 -30.69 -17.07 1.97
C ASP A 330 -30.98 -16.95 0.47
N ASP A 331 -32.07 -16.28 0.09
CA ASP A 331 -32.58 -16.21 -1.28
C ASP A 331 -32.89 -14.76 -1.75
N ALA A 332 -31.96 -13.83 -1.51
CA ALA A 332 -32.02 -12.53 -2.20
C ALA A 332 -31.49 -12.69 -3.65
N PRO A 333 -32.33 -12.52 -4.69
CA PRO A 333 -31.86 -12.64 -6.06
C PRO A 333 -30.84 -11.55 -6.37
N ALA A 334 -29.79 -11.93 -7.11
CA ALA A 334 -28.83 -10.98 -7.64
C ALA A 334 -29.56 -9.93 -8.50
N PRO A 335 -29.31 -8.62 -8.34
CA PRO A 335 -29.75 -7.66 -9.33
C PRO A 335 -29.09 -8.01 -10.67
N ALA A 336 -29.87 -7.97 -11.74
CA ALA A 336 -29.46 -8.39 -13.07
C ALA A 336 -28.17 -7.68 -13.51
N ALA A 337 -27.11 -8.47 -13.75
CA ALA A 337 -25.91 -7.99 -14.41
C ALA A 337 -26.27 -7.56 -15.84
N ALA A 338 -26.02 -6.29 -16.18
CA ALA A 338 -25.99 -5.87 -17.57
C ALA A 338 -24.88 -6.64 -18.31
N PRO A 339 -25.09 -7.07 -19.56
CA PRO A 339 -24.14 -7.94 -20.26
C PRO A 339 -22.87 -7.15 -20.59
N VAL A 340 -21.76 -7.50 -19.93
CA VAL A 340 -20.42 -7.14 -20.38
C VAL A 340 -20.03 -8.18 -21.43
N ALA A 341 -19.82 -7.74 -22.67
CA ALA A 341 -19.38 -8.57 -23.77
C ALA A 341 -18.05 -9.27 -23.42
N ALA A 342 -18.07 -10.59 -23.40
CA ALA A 342 -16.89 -11.42 -23.22
C ALA A 342 -15.98 -11.28 -24.45
N ALA A 343 -14.77 -10.77 -24.23
CA ALA A 343 -13.66 -10.94 -25.16
C ALA A 343 -12.89 -12.20 -24.73
N ASP A 344 -12.86 -13.19 -25.61
CA ASP A 344 -12.18 -14.47 -25.42
C ASP A 344 -10.69 -14.30 -25.09
N ALA A 345 -10.27 -14.87 -23.96
CA ALA A 345 -8.87 -15.14 -23.66
C ALA A 345 -8.70 -16.64 -23.44
N ALA A 346 -8.17 -17.31 -24.47
CA ALA A 346 -7.85 -18.73 -24.46
C ALA A 346 -6.80 -19.07 -23.38
N VAL A 347 -7.15 -20.07 -22.56
CA VAL A 347 -6.31 -20.64 -21.50
C VAL A 347 -5.30 -21.62 -22.11
N ALA A 348 -4.02 -21.27 -22.09
CA ALA A 348 -2.93 -22.23 -22.26
C ALA A 348 -2.45 -22.71 -20.87
N ARG A 349 -2.63 -24.02 -20.62
CA ARG A 349 -2.20 -24.72 -19.40
C ARG A 349 -0.69 -24.94 -19.40
N GLY A 350 -0.03 -24.64 -18.28
CA GLY A 350 1.37 -24.99 -17.98
C GLY A 350 1.59 -25.12 -16.46
N ALA A 351 2.21 -26.23 -16.06
CA ALA A 351 2.32 -26.80 -14.70
C ALA A 351 3.25 -26.03 -13.72
N PRO A 352 3.37 -26.42 -12.42
CA PRO A 352 3.60 -25.50 -11.30
C PRO A 352 5.09 -25.19 -11.06
N ALA A 353 5.41 -23.91 -10.81
CA ALA A 353 6.73 -23.49 -10.36
C ALA A 353 6.73 -23.09 -8.88
N ARG A 354 7.67 -23.70 -8.16
CA ARG A 354 7.95 -23.56 -6.73
C ARG A 354 8.19 -22.10 -6.34
N ARG A 355 7.59 -21.69 -5.22
CA ARG A 355 7.70 -20.38 -4.58
C ARG A 355 9.13 -20.15 -4.10
N ALA A 356 9.88 -19.30 -4.81
CA ALA A 356 11.21 -18.84 -4.40
C ALA A 356 11.13 -17.42 -3.83
N ILE A 357 11.79 -17.23 -2.68
CA ILE A 357 11.99 -15.96 -1.99
C ILE A 357 12.82 -15.04 -2.91
N ARG A 358 12.23 -13.95 -3.40
CA ARG A 358 12.91 -12.99 -4.30
C ARG A 358 13.78 -12.01 -3.50
N GLY A 359 15.08 -12.30 -3.44
CA GLY A 359 16.10 -11.25 -3.51
C GLY A 359 16.13 -10.65 -4.94
N ALA A 360 16.71 -9.47 -5.13
CA ALA A 360 16.90 -8.92 -6.47
C ALA A 360 17.92 -9.78 -7.25
N TRP A 361 17.47 -10.53 -8.25
CA TRP A 361 18.34 -11.21 -9.20
C TRP A 361 18.26 -10.48 -10.54
N MET A 362 19.42 -10.10 -11.10
CA MET A 362 19.49 -9.59 -12.46
C MET A 362 19.23 -10.73 -13.45
N ASP A 363 18.27 -10.52 -14.35
CA ASP A 363 17.88 -11.51 -15.35
C ASP A 363 18.82 -11.43 -16.57
N ALA A 364 19.65 -12.47 -16.77
CA ALA A 364 20.57 -12.55 -17.90
C ALA A 364 19.86 -12.52 -19.28
N ALA A 365 18.55 -12.84 -19.32
CA ALA A 365 17.74 -12.78 -20.53
C ALA A 365 17.21 -11.37 -20.86
N ARG A 366 17.41 -10.38 -19.96
CA ARG A 366 16.97 -8.99 -20.14
C ARG A 366 18.10 -7.99 -19.83
N PRO A 367 19.07 -7.81 -20.75
CA PRO A 367 20.15 -6.86 -20.58
C PRO A 367 19.65 -5.41 -20.59
N ILE A 368 20.25 -4.56 -19.75
CA ILE A 368 19.91 -3.12 -19.66
C ILE A 368 20.33 -2.31 -20.90
N ALA A 369 21.18 -2.89 -21.75
CA ALA A 369 21.60 -2.31 -23.01
C ALA A 369 21.99 -3.43 -24.00
N ALA A 370 21.78 -3.20 -25.29
CA ALA A 370 22.14 -4.17 -26.32
C ALA A 370 23.65 -4.48 -26.28
N GLY A 371 24.01 -5.76 -26.18
CA GLY A 371 25.40 -6.20 -26.04
C GLY A 371 25.97 -6.18 -24.62
N ALA A 372 25.18 -5.76 -23.61
CA ALA A 372 25.60 -5.87 -22.21
C ALA A 372 25.62 -7.35 -21.75
N ARG A 373 26.68 -7.72 -21.05
CA ARG A 373 26.88 -9.06 -20.47
C ARG A 373 26.83 -8.99 -18.96
N LEU A 374 26.25 -10.02 -18.34
CA LEU A 374 26.14 -10.12 -16.89
C LEU A 374 27.45 -10.64 -16.30
N GLY A 375 28.02 -9.92 -15.33
CA GLY A 375 29.23 -10.29 -14.61
C GLY A 375 29.12 -10.01 -13.12
N ARG A 376 30.23 -10.15 -12.38
CA ARG A 376 30.33 -9.76 -10.97
C ARG A 376 31.27 -8.57 -10.82
N ASP A 377 30.93 -7.64 -9.93
CA ASP A 377 31.85 -6.57 -9.51
C ASP A 377 32.87 -7.07 -8.46
N PRO A 378 33.90 -6.27 -8.11
CA PRO A 378 34.91 -6.65 -7.13
C PRO A 378 34.34 -7.03 -5.75
N GLU A 379 33.15 -6.52 -5.41
CA GLU A 379 32.42 -6.81 -4.18
C GLU A 379 31.53 -8.07 -4.29
N GLY A 380 31.58 -8.77 -5.44
CA GLY A 380 30.89 -10.04 -5.70
C GLY A 380 29.42 -9.90 -6.08
N ARG A 381 28.92 -8.68 -6.34
CA ARG A 381 27.53 -8.40 -6.70
C ARG A 381 27.33 -8.50 -8.22
N PRO A 382 26.15 -8.94 -8.69
CA PRO A 382 25.85 -8.97 -10.12
C PRO A 382 25.82 -7.54 -10.69
N ALA A 383 26.39 -7.36 -11.88
CA ALA A 383 26.40 -6.08 -12.59
C ALA A 383 26.46 -6.30 -14.11
N TRP A 384 25.96 -5.34 -14.87
CA TRP A 384 26.00 -5.34 -16.34
C TRP A 384 27.26 -4.66 -16.86
N TYR A 385 27.87 -5.26 -17.89
CA TYR A 385 29.11 -4.82 -18.50
C TYR A 385 29.00 -4.70 -20.02
N LEU A 386 29.49 -3.60 -20.58
CA LEU A 386 29.61 -3.37 -22.02
C LEU A 386 31.08 -3.36 -22.44
N ALA A 387 31.41 -3.89 -23.62
CA ALA A 387 32.77 -3.85 -24.13
C ALA A 387 33.21 -2.39 -24.33
N ASP A 388 34.42 -2.05 -23.87
CA ASP A 388 34.99 -0.71 -23.99
C ASP A 388 35.51 -0.50 -25.43
N PRO A 389 34.89 0.37 -26.24
CA PRO A 389 35.33 0.60 -27.62
C PRO A 389 36.69 1.29 -27.70
N ALA A 390 37.16 1.93 -26.63
CA ALA A 390 38.47 2.57 -26.57
C ALA A 390 39.60 1.61 -26.12
N ARG A 391 39.24 0.43 -25.58
CA ARG A 391 40.21 -0.55 -25.03
C ARG A 391 39.76 -1.98 -25.34
N PRO A 392 40.21 -2.56 -26.47
CA PRO A 392 39.85 -3.93 -26.86
C PRO A 392 40.15 -4.93 -25.74
N GLY A 393 39.12 -5.69 -25.33
CA GLY A 393 39.22 -6.70 -24.26
C GLY A 393 38.86 -6.22 -22.85
N LYS A 394 38.60 -4.92 -22.64
CA LYS A 394 38.09 -4.39 -21.37
C LYS A 394 36.59 -4.16 -21.43
N TYR A 395 35.94 -4.18 -20.27
CA TYR A 395 34.50 -3.97 -20.13
C TYR A 395 34.21 -2.87 -19.10
N LEU A 396 33.19 -2.05 -19.36
CA LEU A 396 32.72 -0.95 -18.52
C LEU A 396 31.41 -1.35 -17.81
N LYS A 397 31.35 -1.11 -16.51
CA LYS A 397 30.14 -1.34 -15.69
C LYS A 397 29.09 -0.29 -16.06
N VAL A 398 27.91 -0.74 -16.47
CA VAL A 398 26.81 0.11 -16.96
C VAL A 398 25.54 0.04 -16.11
N GLY A 399 25.50 -0.85 -15.12
CA GLY A 399 24.42 -0.91 -14.12
C GLY A 399 24.61 -2.04 -13.10
N THR A 400 23.89 -1.93 -11.99
CA THR A 400 23.84 -2.90 -10.86
C THR A 400 22.44 -3.35 -10.55
#